data_AF-A0A1J3FN92-F1
#
_entry.id   AF-A0A1J3FN92-F1
#
_cell.length_a   1.000
_cell.length_b   1.000
_cell.length_c   1.000
_cell.angle_alpha   90.00
_cell.angle_beta   90.00
_cell.angle_gamma   90.00
#
_symmetry.space_group_name_H-M   'P 1'
#
loop_
_entity.id
_entity.type
_entity.pdbx_description
1 polymer ?
#
loop_
_entity_poly.entity_id
_entity_poly.type
_entity_poly.pdbx_seq_one_letter_code
_entity_poly.pdbx_strand_id
1 'polypeptide(L)'
;AMEGIWRRIVPRKRRQEFFTQTLLAWIYSNLGEHGKAWDTTWATLFAMSTWWGWKWRCINVFNGSGTCRDRVQFLKDQARDVTTAHEKASMSGRSNPPRVERLIRWTRPSAGWVKVNTDGASRGNPGPATAGGVLRDESGSWMQGFAL
;
A
#
# COMPACT_ATOMS: atom_id res chain seq x y z
N ALA A 1 -3.01 1.85 17.18
CA ALA A 1 -2.84 3.08 16.36
C ALA A 1 -3.98 3.29 15.35
N MET A 2 -4.36 2.28 14.56
CA MET A 2 -5.42 2.43 13.54
C MET A 2 -6.84 2.12 14.03
N GLU A 3 -7.03 1.41 15.15
CA GLU A 3 -8.35 1.02 15.63
C GLU A 3 -9.30 2.22 15.85
N GLY A 4 -8.82 3.31 16.47
CA GLY A 4 -9.62 4.51 16.67
C GLY A 4 -10.07 5.18 15.36
N ILE A 5 -9.23 5.09 14.31
CA ILE A 5 -9.55 5.58 12.96
C ILE A 5 -10.60 4.68 12.33
N TRP A 6 -10.41 3.36 12.38
CA TRP A 6 -11.38 2.39 11.87
C TRP A 6 -12.74 2.52 12.55
N ARG A 7 -12.78 2.74 13.86
CA ARG A 7 -14.03 3.01 14.59
C ARG A 7 -14.73 4.29 14.14
N ARG A 8 -14.04 5.24 13.50
CA ARG A 8 -14.64 6.46 12.93
C ARG A 8 -15.04 6.32 11.46
N ILE A 9 -14.39 5.43 10.71
CA ILE A 9 -14.65 5.21 9.27
C ILE A 9 -15.66 4.09 9.03
N VAL A 10 -15.56 2.97 9.77
CA VAL A 10 -16.39 1.78 9.59
C VAL A 10 -17.79 2.00 10.19
N PRO A 11 -18.87 1.77 9.42
CA PRO A 11 -20.25 1.84 9.93
C PRO A 11 -20.46 0.95 11.15
N ARG A 12 -21.18 1.44 12.18
CA ARG A 12 -21.36 0.73 13.46
C ARG A 12 -21.82 -0.73 13.28
N LYS A 13 -22.75 -0.97 12.37
CA LYS A 13 -23.33 -2.28 12.08
C LYS A 13 -22.31 -3.30 11.56
N ARG A 14 -21.21 -2.85 10.98
CA ARG A 14 -20.17 -3.70 10.36
C ARG A 14 -18.91 -3.85 11.21
N ARG A 15 -18.79 -3.11 12.32
CA ARG A 15 -17.56 -3.09 13.13
C ARG A 15 -17.22 -4.44 13.71
N GLN A 16 -18.21 -5.18 14.22
CA GLN A 16 -17.97 -6.48 14.81
C GLN A 16 -17.30 -7.40 13.80
N GLU A 17 -17.95 -7.61 12.65
CA GLU A 17 -17.42 -8.40 11.55
C GLU A 17 -16.03 -7.90 11.11
N PHE A 18 -15.88 -6.59 10.90
CA PHE A 18 -14.63 -5.96 10.46
C PHE A 18 -13.45 -6.26 11.39
N PHE A 19 -13.65 -6.32 12.71
CA PHE A 19 -12.57 -6.55 13.68
C PHE A 19 -12.35 -8.04 14.02
N THR A 20 -13.24 -8.94 13.60
CA THR A 20 -13.13 -10.38 13.91
C THR A 20 -12.72 -11.25 12.73
N GLN A 21 -12.70 -10.72 11.51
CA GLN A 21 -12.31 -11.48 10.32
C GLN A 21 -10.82 -11.87 10.32
N THR A 22 -10.50 -12.98 9.65
CA THR A 22 -9.11 -13.35 9.35
C THR A 22 -8.50 -12.34 8.37
N LEU A 23 -7.18 -12.17 8.40
CA LEU A 23 -6.50 -11.16 7.56
C LEU A 23 -6.84 -11.29 6.07
N LEU A 24 -6.86 -12.51 5.53
CA LEU A 24 -7.15 -12.74 4.11
C LEU A 24 -8.61 -12.38 3.77
N ALA A 25 -9.57 -12.83 4.58
CA ALA A 25 -10.98 -12.50 4.39
C ALA A 25 -11.23 -11.00 4.57
N TRP A 26 -10.51 -10.36 5.49
CA TRP A 26 -10.57 -8.93 5.75
C TRP A 26 -10.08 -8.10 4.56
N ILE A 27 -8.95 -8.47 3.95
CA ILE A 27 -8.46 -7.79 2.75
C ILE A 27 -9.43 -8.00 1.57
N TYR A 28 -9.84 -9.24 1.33
CA TYR A 28 -10.67 -9.57 0.17
C TYR A 28 -12.05 -8.92 0.22
N SER A 29 -12.75 -9.02 1.35
CA SER A 29 -14.10 -8.47 1.51
C SER A 29 -14.13 -6.95 1.37
N ASN A 30 -13.16 -6.25 1.98
CA ASN A 30 -13.15 -4.79 1.95
C ASN A 30 -12.66 -4.23 0.61
N LEU A 31 -11.71 -4.88 -0.07
CA LEU A 31 -11.26 -4.45 -1.41
C LEU A 31 -12.24 -4.83 -2.53
N GLY A 32 -13.06 -5.87 -2.33
CA GLY A 32 -14.08 -6.29 -3.28
C GLY A 32 -15.41 -5.51 -3.17
N GLU A 33 -15.54 -4.62 -2.19
CA GLU A 33 -16.78 -3.87 -1.99
C GLU A 33 -16.77 -2.53 -2.74
N HIS A 34 -17.62 -2.46 -3.77
CA HIS A 34 -17.77 -1.29 -4.63
C HIS A 34 -18.83 -0.29 -4.15
N GLY A 35 -19.37 -0.48 -2.94
CA GLY A 35 -20.31 0.47 -2.34
C GLY A 35 -19.70 1.87 -2.20
N LYS A 36 -20.52 2.92 -2.30
CA LYS A 36 -20.06 4.29 -2.10
C LYS A 36 -19.82 4.59 -0.62
N ALA A 37 -18.74 5.27 -0.32
CA ALA A 37 -18.42 5.81 1.00
C ALA A 37 -17.72 7.16 0.83
N TRP A 38 -18.30 8.25 1.34
CA TRP A 38 -17.67 9.58 1.40
C TRP A 38 -17.03 10.04 0.07
N ASP A 39 -17.85 10.33 -0.94
CA ASP A 39 -17.42 10.78 -2.29
C ASP A 39 -16.43 9.86 -3.03
N THR A 40 -16.22 8.63 -2.53
CA THR A 40 -15.38 7.60 -3.13
C THR A 40 -16.05 6.21 -2.99
N THR A 41 -15.38 5.16 -3.44
CA THR A 41 -15.75 3.77 -3.15
C THR A 41 -15.18 3.32 -1.81
N TRP A 42 -15.89 2.42 -1.12
CA TRP A 42 -15.41 1.81 0.12
C TRP A 42 -14.05 1.15 -0.07
N ALA A 43 -13.87 0.37 -1.13
CA ALA A 43 -12.59 -0.26 -1.46
C ALA A 43 -11.43 0.74 -1.53
N THR A 44 -11.63 1.91 -2.16
CA THR A 44 -10.60 2.95 -2.24
C THR A 44 -10.30 3.55 -0.88
N LEU A 45 -11.34 3.92 -0.11
CA LEU A 45 -11.17 4.46 1.24
C LEU A 45 -10.46 3.47 2.17
N PHE A 46 -10.81 2.19 2.09
CA PHE A 46 -10.19 1.11 2.83
C PHE A 46 -8.72 0.91 2.45
N ALA A 47 -8.42 0.84 1.14
CA ALA A 47 -7.07 0.71 0.63
C ALA A 47 -6.18 1.87 1.11
N MET A 48 -6.67 3.11 0.97
CA MET A 48 -5.95 4.30 1.42
C MET A 48 -5.75 4.33 2.93
N SER A 49 -6.75 3.94 3.71
CA SER A 49 -6.66 3.84 5.17
C SER A 49 -5.61 2.81 5.61
N THR A 50 -5.57 1.65 4.96
CA THR A 50 -4.59 0.60 5.25
C THR A 50 -3.17 1.04 4.88
N TRP A 51 -3.00 1.60 3.67
CA TRP A 51 -1.73 2.15 3.19
C TRP A 51 -1.16 3.21 4.14
N TRP A 52 -1.97 4.21 4.50
CA TRP A 52 -1.53 5.28 5.40
C TRP A 52 -1.33 4.80 6.82
N GLY A 53 -2.10 3.81 7.29
CA GLY A 53 -1.84 3.15 8.56
C GLY A 53 -0.46 2.51 8.64
N TRP A 54 -0.06 1.81 7.58
CA TRP A 54 1.31 1.29 7.43
C TRP A 54 2.34 2.42 7.32
N LYS A 55 2.11 3.41 6.45
CA LYS A 55 3.03 4.52 6.22
C LYS A 55 3.27 5.35 7.48
N TRP A 56 2.25 5.67 8.25
CA TRP A 56 2.40 6.37 9.54
C TRP A 56 3.16 5.54 10.56
N ARG A 57 2.98 4.21 10.58
CA ARG A 57 3.78 3.33 11.43
C ARG A 57 5.26 3.40 11.03
N CYS A 58 5.57 3.35 9.73
CA CYS A 58 6.94 3.48 9.24
C CYS A 58 7.53 4.85 9.59
N ILE A 59 6.82 5.95 9.32
CA ILE A 59 7.26 7.30 9.67
C ILE A 59 7.57 7.40 11.16
N ASN A 60 6.71 6.85 12.02
CA ASN A 60 6.91 6.87 13.46
C ASN A 60 8.18 6.13 13.90
N VAL A 61 8.54 5.04 13.23
CA VAL A 61 9.76 4.26 13.52
C VAL A 61 11.02 4.98 13.02
N PHE A 62 10.96 5.56 11.82
CA PHE A 62 12.18 6.01 11.12
C PHE A 62 12.47 7.52 11.21
N ASN A 63 11.45 8.37 11.39
CA ASN A 63 11.61 9.83 11.27
C ASN A 63 11.23 10.63 12.53
N GLY A 64 10.78 9.96 13.60
CA GLY A 64 10.19 10.66 14.75
C GLY A 64 8.84 11.30 14.41
N SER A 65 8.03 11.56 15.42
CA SER A 65 6.58 11.79 15.31
C SER A 65 6.16 12.91 14.33
N GLY A 66 5.46 12.54 13.27
CA GLY A 66 4.60 13.44 12.49
C GLY A 66 3.13 13.24 12.86
N THR A 67 2.60 14.03 13.79
CA THR A 67 1.17 13.96 14.14
C THR A 67 0.34 14.79 13.17
N CYS A 68 -0.28 14.14 12.19
CA CYS A 68 -1.46 14.72 11.52
C CYS A 68 -2.58 14.88 12.56
N ARG A 69 -3.10 16.10 12.76
CA ARG A 69 -4.11 16.42 13.79
C ARG A 69 -5.45 15.73 13.52
N ASP A 70 -5.90 15.64 12.26
CA ASP A 70 -7.08 14.85 11.88
C ASP A 70 -6.76 13.82 10.80
N ARG A 71 -6.39 12.63 11.27
CA ARG A 71 -6.11 11.47 10.41
C ARG A 71 -7.33 10.97 9.65
N VAL A 72 -8.55 11.17 10.16
CA VAL A 72 -9.76 10.67 9.47
C VAL A 72 -10.09 11.58 8.29
N GLN A 73 -10.08 12.89 8.49
CA GLN A 73 -10.31 13.83 7.39
C GLN A 73 -9.22 13.69 6.32
N PHE A 74 -7.95 13.60 6.74
CA PHE A 74 -6.84 13.35 5.83
C PHE A 74 -7.03 12.11 4.96
N LEU A 75 -7.50 10.99 5.52
CA LEU A 75 -7.77 9.77 4.75
C LEU A 75 -8.90 9.94 3.74
N LYS A 76 -9.97 10.65 4.13
CA LYS A 76 -11.07 10.96 3.22
C LYS A 76 -10.57 11.81 2.04
N ASP A 77 -9.76 12.81 2.32
CA ASP A 77 -9.21 13.70 1.31
C ASP A 77 -8.29 12.93 0.33
N GLN A 78 -7.39 12.10 0.87
CA GLN A 78 -6.53 11.24 0.05
C GLN A 78 -7.31 10.24 -0.80
N ALA A 79 -8.38 9.64 -0.26
CA ALA A 79 -9.21 8.71 -1.03
C ALA A 79 -9.99 9.42 -2.15
N ARG A 80 -10.49 10.63 -1.90
CA ARG A 80 -11.13 11.48 -2.91
C ARG A 80 -10.15 11.85 -4.01
N ASP A 81 -8.95 12.31 -3.66
CA ASP A 81 -7.92 12.70 -4.64
C ASP A 81 -7.55 11.53 -5.57
N VAL A 82 -7.37 10.33 -5.01
CA VAL A 82 -7.10 9.11 -5.78
C VAL A 82 -8.27 8.76 -6.72
N THR A 83 -9.51 8.89 -6.24
CA THR A 83 -10.70 8.62 -7.04
C THR A 83 -10.80 9.59 -8.21
N THR A 84 -10.68 10.89 -7.94
CA THR A 84 -10.71 11.93 -8.98
C THR A 84 -9.57 11.77 -9.99
N ALA A 85 -8.36 11.41 -9.55
CA ALA A 85 -7.24 11.14 -10.45
C ALA A 85 -7.52 9.93 -11.36
N HIS A 86 -8.11 8.87 -10.81
CA HIS A 86 -8.49 7.68 -11.57
C HIS A 86 -9.57 7.98 -12.61
N GLU A 87 -10.63 8.70 -12.22
CA GLU A 87 -11.69 9.13 -13.12
C GLU A 87 -11.15 10.00 -14.26
N LYS A 88 -10.30 10.99 -13.94
CA LYS A 88 -9.65 11.83 -14.95
C LYS A 88 -8.79 11.01 -15.92
N ALA A 89 -8.05 10.03 -15.42
CA ALA A 89 -7.24 9.14 -16.24
C ALA A 89 -8.11 8.24 -17.16
N SER A 90 -9.29 7.81 -16.69
CA SER A 90 -10.24 7.05 -17.52
C SER A 90 -10.94 7.90 -18.59
N MET A 91 -11.17 9.19 -18.31
CA MET A 91 -11.78 10.13 -19.27
C MET A 91 -10.80 10.67 -20.30
N SER A 92 -9.50 10.74 -19.96
CA SER A 92 -8.46 11.04 -20.94
C SER A 92 -8.27 9.84 -21.86
N GLY A 93 -9.20 9.68 -22.81
CA GLY A 93 -9.10 8.69 -23.87
C GLY A 93 -7.74 8.80 -24.55
N ARG A 94 -6.86 7.84 -24.27
CA ARG A 94 -5.56 7.75 -24.93
C ARG A 94 -5.34 6.32 -25.38
N SER A 95 -4.95 6.27 -26.65
CA SER A 95 -4.13 5.31 -27.39
C SER A 95 -2.90 4.78 -26.62
N ASN A 96 -3.02 4.50 -25.33
CA ASN A 96 -2.02 3.73 -24.65
C ASN A 96 -2.07 2.31 -25.23
N PRO A 97 -0.91 1.69 -25.49
CA PRO A 97 -0.88 0.27 -25.80
C PRO A 97 -1.68 -0.50 -24.74
N PRO A 98 -2.38 -1.58 -25.12
CA PRO A 98 -3.21 -2.33 -24.19
C PRO A 98 -2.40 -2.65 -22.93
N ARG A 99 -2.92 -2.24 -21.78
CA ARG A 99 -2.30 -2.56 -20.49
C ARG A 99 -2.30 -4.07 -20.35
N VAL A 100 -1.12 -4.68 -20.49
CA VAL A 100 -0.95 -6.11 -20.26
C VAL A 100 -0.72 -6.30 -18.77
N GLU A 101 -1.68 -6.91 -18.08
CA GLU A 101 -1.45 -7.41 -16.74
C GLU A 101 -0.48 -8.59 -16.80
N ARG A 102 0.69 -8.42 -16.19
CA ARG A 102 1.68 -9.49 -16.05
C ARG A 102 1.73 -9.86 -14.58
N LEU A 103 1.53 -11.15 -14.29
CA LEU A 103 1.80 -11.67 -12.97
C LEU A 103 3.30 -11.63 -12.71
N ILE A 104 3.79 -10.55 -12.11
CA ILE A 104 5.16 -10.45 -11.64
C ILE A 104 5.23 -11.10 -10.27
N ARG A 105 5.46 -12.41 -10.25
CA ARG A 105 5.80 -13.12 -9.01
C ARG A 105 7.31 -13.26 -8.89
N TRP A 106 7.80 -13.15 -7.67
CA TRP A 106 9.15 -13.60 -7.38
C TRP A 106 9.20 -15.13 -7.60
N THR A 107 10.21 -15.57 -8.32
CA THR A 107 10.55 -16.98 -8.51
C THR A 107 11.92 -17.22 -7.90
N ARG A 108 12.14 -18.39 -7.29
CA ARG A 108 13.48 -18.77 -6.85
C ARG A 108 14.41 -18.92 -8.07
N PRO A 109 15.71 -18.63 -7.95
CA PRO A 109 16.64 -18.84 -9.04
C PRO A 109 16.84 -20.35 -9.32
N SER A 110 17.46 -20.68 -10.44
CA SER A 110 17.82 -22.07 -10.78
C SER A 110 18.83 -22.65 -9.78
N ALA A 111 18.94 -23.97 -9.74
CA ALA A 111 19.95 -24.63 -8.91
C ALA A 111 21.37 -24.13 -9.24
N GLY A 112 22.20 -23.89 -8.22
CA GLY A 112 23.53 -23.30 -8.28
C GLY A 112 23.56 -21.77 -8.37
N TRP A 113 22.42 -21.09 -8.43
CA TRP A 113 22.35 -19.64 -8.59
C TRP A 113 21.93 -18.91 -7.32
N VAL A 114 22.52 -17.72 -7.13
CA VAL A 114 22.09 -16.73 -6.15
C VAL A 114 21.27 -15.65 -6.85
N LYS A 115 20.16 -15.24 -6.24
CA LYS A 115 19.34 -14.12 -6.69
C LYS A 115 19.61 -12.89 -5.83
N VAL A 116 19.97 -11.79 -6.48
CA VAL A 116 20.13 -10.48 -5.84
C VAL A 116 18.87 -9.65 -6.09
N ASN A 117 18.22 -9.19 -5.02
CA ASN A 117 17.15 -8.21 -5.09
C ASN A 117 17.67 -6.88 -4.56
N THR A 118 17.57 -5.82 -5.36
CA THR A 118 18.06 -4.49 -5.01
C THR A 118 16.91 -3.49 -4.95
N ASP A 119 17.02 -2.50 -4.07
CA ASP A 119 16.11 -1.36 -3.99
C ASP A 119 16.90 -0.07 -3.73
N GLY A 120 16.33 1.06 -4.16
CA GLY A 120 16.96 2.37 -3.99
C GLY A 120 15.94 3.42 -3.57
N ALA A 121 16.34 4.32 -2.69
CA ALA A 121 15.50 5.41 -2.19
C ALA A 121 16.21 6.76 -2.38
N SER A 122 15.52 7.73 -2.98
CA SER A 122 16.00 9.10 -3.16
C SER A 122 15.01 10.11 -2.57
N ARG A 123 15.54 11.16 -1.92
CA ARG A 123 14.77 12.30 -1.38
C ARG A 123 14.86 13.52 -2.30
N GLY A 124 14.26 13.44 -3.49
CA GLY A 124 14.18 14.56 -4.45
C GLY A 124 14.98 14.30 -5.74
N ASN A 125 15.17 15.35 -6.55
CA ASN A 125 15.95 15.31 -7.78
C ASN A 125 16.59 16.68 -8.08
N PRO A 126 17.84 16.97 -7.62
CA PRO A 126 18.71 16.09 -6.85
C PRO A 126 18.33 16.01 -5.35
N GLY A 127 18.79 14.98 -4.66
CA GLY A 127 18.62 14.82 -3.22
C GLY A 127 19.41 13.61 -2.69
N PRO A 128 19.49 13.44 -1.35
CA PRO A 128 20.14 12.28 -0.76
C PRO A 128 19.53 10.98 -1.28
N ALA A 129 20.40 10.06 -1.70
CA ALA A 129 20.01 8.75 -2.22
C ALA A 129 20.75 7.65 -1.46
N THR A 130 20.09 6.52 -1.31
CA THR A 130 20.61 5.29 -0.70
C THR A 130 20.20 4.11 -1.55
N ALA A 131 20.96 3.02 -1.48
CA ALA A 131 20.63 1.76 -2.15
C ALA A 131 20.84 0.60 -1.20
N GLY A 132 20.21 -0.53 -1.48
CA GLY A 132 20.42 -1.73 -0.70
C GLY A 132 19.96 -2.95 -1.45
N GLY A 133 20.19 -4.11 -0.86
CA GLY A 133 19.73 -5.34 -1.45
C GLY A 133 19.88 -6.54 -0.54
N VAL A 134 19.31 -7.64 -1.00
CA VAL A 134 19.34 -8.94 -0.34
C VAL A 134 19.73 -10.01 -1.35
N LEU A 135 20.59 -10.93 -0.91
CA LEU A 135 21.00 -12.12 -1.63
C LEU A 135 20.23 -13.31 -1.09
N ARG A 136 19.69 -14.12 -2.00
CA ARG A 136 18.98 -15.36 -1.69
C ARG A 136 19.53 -16.51 -2.51
N ASP A 137 19.65 -17.68 -1.91
CA ASP A 137 20.15 -18.89 -2.57
C ASP A 137 19.12 -19.51 -3.54
N GLU A 138 19.46 -20.67 -4.10
CA GLU A 138 18.60 -21.48 -4.98
C GLU A 138 17.27 -21.93 -4.33
N SER A 139 17.23 -22.05 -3.00
CA SER A 139 16.02 -22.38 -2.26
C SER A 139 15.16 -21.13 -1.99
N GLY A 140 15.71 -19.94 -2.22
CA GLY A 140 15.14 -18.65 -1.87
C GLY A 140 15.39 -18.24 -0.42
N SER A 141 16.24 -18.99 0.29
CA SER A 141 16.64 -18.68 1.67
C SER A 141 17.53 -17.45 1.69
N TRP A 142 17.40 -16.65 2.75
CA TRP A 142 18.23 -15.47 2.96
C TRP A 142 19.70 -15.88 3.14
N MET A 143 20.61 -15.20 2.45
CA MET A 143 22.05 -15.39 2.62
C MET A 143 22.70 -14.18 3.29
N GLN A 144 22.49 -12.99 2.71
CA GLN A 144 23.11 -11.75 3.17
C GLN A 144 22.32 -10.52 2.68
N GLY A 145 22.50 -9.38 3.34
CA GLY A 145 22.03 -8.07 2.85
C GLY A 145 23.15 -7.03 2.78
N PHE A 146 22.96 -6.00 1.97
CA PHE A 146 23.86 -4.84 1.88
C PHE A 146 23.05 -3.53 1.84
N ALA A 147 23.69 -2.43 2.25
CA ALA A 147 23.17 -1.07 2.18
C ALA A 147 24.30 -0.10 1.83
N LEU A 148 23.97 0.94 1.07
CA LEU A 148 24.84 1.99 0.52
C LEU A 148 24.20 3.37 0.77
#